data_AF-A0A925F627-F1
#
_entry.id   AF-A0A925F627-F1
#
_cell.length_a   1.000
_cell.length_b   1.000
_cell.length_c   1.000
_cell.angle_alpha   90.00
_cell.angle_beta   90.00
_cell.angle_gamma   90.00
#
_symmetry.space_group_name_H-M   'P 1'
#
loop_
_entity.id
_entity.type
_entity.pdbx_description
1 polymer ?
#
loop_
_entity_poly.entity_id
_entity_poly.type
_entity_poly.pdbx_seq_one_letter_code
_entity_poly.pdbx_strand_id
1 'polypeptide(L)'
;MAVASTEYICLEPTLYTDRHAPLVEACRRGERKAQYELYRLYSKAMYNVCVRILNHPAEAEDVLQEAFLDVFQKIGDFRQTSTFGAWLKQIVVNRAINQLRQRRVQWVGVEEAENVGESDDSGLNDADITLEVTQVRRAMETLP
;
A
#
# COMPACT_ATOMS: atom_id res chain seq x y z
N MET A 1 -25.44 28.68 33.75
CA MET A 1 -24.77 29.27 32.58
C MET A 1 -23.43 28.54 32.44
N ALA A 2 -23.43 27.28 31.98
CA ALA A 2 -23.54 26.79 30.60
C ALA A 2 -22.33 27.19 29.74
N VAL A 3 -21.38 26.26 29.61
CA VAL A 3 -20.56 25.93 28.42
C VAL A 3 -19.72 24.71 28.83
N ALA A 4 -19.99 23.49 28.40
CA ALA A 4 -20.03 22.90 27.06
C ALA A 4 -18.95 21.81 27.06
N SER A 5 -19.43 20.57 27.16
CA SER A 5 -18.68 19.33 27.15
C SER A 5 -17.75 19.27 25.93
N THR A 6 -16.46 19.09 26.15
CA THR A 6 -15.55 18.64 25.10
C THR A 6 -15.82 17.16 24.88
N GLU A 7 -16.85 16.85 24.11
CA GLU A 7 -17.02 15.54 23.49
C GLU A 7 -15.90 15.36 22.48
N TYR A 8 -14.88 14.59 22.87
CA TYR A 8 -14.01 13.96 21.89
C TYR A 8 -14.92 13.09 21.02
N ILE A 9 -15.01 13.45 19.74
CA ILE A 9 -15.60 12.60 18.70
C ILE A 9 -14.75 11.32 18.69
N CYS A 10 -15.21 10.28 19.39
CA CYS A 10 -14.79 8.92 19.13
C CYS A 10 -15.21 8.64 17.69
N LEU A 11 -14.29 8.87 16.74
CA LEU A 11 -14.43 8.39 15.38
C LEU A 11 -14.54 6.88 15.48
N GLU A 12 -15.77 6.37 15.43
CA GLU A 12 -15.99 4.93 15.26
C GLU A 12 -15.18 4.50 14.03
N PRO A 13 -14.39 3.41 14.11
CA PRO A 13 -13.68 2.92 12.96
C PRO A 13 -14.72 2.66 11.87
N THR A 14 -14.60 3.35 10.74
CA THR A 14 -15.45 3.11 9.59
C THR A 14 -15.13 1.72 9.07
N LEU A 15 -15.88 0.73 9.55
CA LEU A 15 -15.72 -0.65 9.13
C LEU A 15 -16.07 -0.74 7.65
N TYR A 16 -15.07 -0.94 6.80
CA TYR A 16 -15.30 -1.04 5.38
C TYR A 16 -15.86 -2.43 5.05
N THR A 17 -17.05 -2.47 4.45
CA THR A 17 -17.59 -3.74 3.92
C THR A 17 -16.86 -4.09 2.64
N ASP A 18 -15.87 -4.97 2.75
CA ASP A 18 -15.12 -5.45 1.59
C ASP A 18 -15.95 -6.44 0.77
N ARG A 19 -16.09 -6.22 -0.54
CA ARG A 19 -16.78 -7.12 -1.47
C ARG A 19 -16.19 -8.54 -1.47
N HIS A 20 -14.90 -8.66 -1.14
CA HIS A 20 -14.14 -9.90 -1.07
C HIS A 20 -14.01 -10.41 0.37
N ALA A 21 -14.73 -9.87 1.35
CA ALA A 21 -14.69 -10.33 2.73
C ALA A 21 -14.87 -11.86 2.91
N PRO A 22 -15.80 -12.54 2.20
CA PRO A 22 -15.90 -14.00 2.29
C PRO A 22 -14.65 -14.73 1.80
N LEU A 23 -14.00 -14.19 0.76
CA LEU A 23 -12.79 -14.77 0.17
C LEU A 23 -11.59 -14.57 1.10
N VAL A 24 -11.47 -13.38 1.70
CA VAL A 24 -10.44 -13.08 2.70
C VAL A 24 -10.57 -13.99 3.92
N GLU A 25 -11.80 -14.24 4.38
CA GLU A 25 -12.04 -15.13 5.52
C GLU A 25 -11.71 -16.60 5.18
N ALA A 26 -11.99 -17.07 3.97
CA ALA A 26 -11.54 -18.38 3.51
C ALA A 26 -10.00 -18.48 3.43
N CYS A 27 -9.33 -17.40 3.03
CA CYS A 27 -7.87 -17.35 3.03
C CYS A 27 -7.28 -17.39 4.44
N ARG A 28 -7.93 -16.76 5.44
CA ARG A 28 -7.54 -16.85 6.85
C ARG A 28 -7.61 -18.27 7.40
N ARG A 29 -8.56 -19.08 6.91
CA ARG A 29 -8.64 -20.51 7.22
C ARG A 29 -7.59 -21.37 6.49
N GLY A 30 -6.72 -20.77 5.68
CA GLY A 30 -5.69 -21.48 4.93
C GLY A 30 -6.21 -22.25 3.72
N GLU A 31 -7.42 -21.93 3.22
CA GLU A 31 -7.98 -22.60 2.05
C GLU A 31 -7.19 -22.24 0.77
N ARG A 32 -6.42 -23.21 0.25
CA ARG A 32 -5.58 -23.00 -0.95
C ARG A 32 -6.35 -22.49 -2.17
N LYS A 33 -7.58 -22.95 -2.37
CA LYS A 33 -8.44 -22.48 -3.47
C LYS A 33 -8.78 -21.00 -3.32
N ALA A 34 -9.08 -20.54 -2.11
CA ALA A 34 -9.36 -19.14 -1.84
C ALA A 34 -8.13 -18.27 -2.07
N GLN A 35 -6.95 -18.72 -1.60
CA GLN A 35 -5.69 -18.01 -1.82
C GLN A 35 -5.38 -17.85 -3.32
N TYR A 36 -5.60 -18.90 -4.10
CA TYR A 36 -5.43 -18.85 -5.55
C TYR A 36 -6.40 -17.88 -6.24
N GLU A 37 -7.67 -17.89 -5.88
CA GLU A 37 -8.66 -16.94 -6.42
C GLU A 37 -8.33 -15.49 -6.04
N LEU A 38 -7.88 -15.26 -4.80
CA LEU A 38 -7.46 -13.94 -4.34
C LEU A 38 -6.23 -13.45 -5.14
N TYR A 39 -5.26 -14.34 -5.38
CA TYR A 39 -4.11 -14.03 -6.23
C TYR A 39 -4.54 -13.67 -7.65
N ARG A 40 -5.41 -14.47 -8.28
CA ARG A 40 -5.89 -14.19 -9.65
C ARG A 40 -6.59 -12.85 -9.76
N LEU A 41 -7.37 -12.48 -8.75
CA LEU A 41 -8.12 -11.24 -8.73
C LEU A 41 -7.23 -10.00 -8.70
N TYR A 42 -6.15 -10.02 -7.91
CA TYR A 42 -5.32 -8.83 -7.66
C TYR A 42 -3.96 -8.82 -8.38
N SER A 43 -3.43 -9.98 -8.77
CA SER A 43 -2.08 -10.14 -9.33
C SER A 43 -1.79 -9.18 -10.48
N LYS A 44 -2.67 -9.05 -11.47
CA LYS A 44 -2.47 -8.14 -12.61
C LYS A 44 -2.33 -6.67 -12.18
N ALA A 45 -3.18 -6.22 -11.26
CA ALA A 45 -3.13 -4.84 -10.79
C ALA A 45 -1.86 -4.58 -9.96
N MET A 46 -1.51 -5.52 -9.08
CA MET A 46 -0.32 -5.42 -8.22
C MET A 46 0.99 -5.57 -9.01
N TYR A 47 1.01 -6.40 -10.04
CA TYR A 47 2.13 -6.50 -10.98
C TYR A 47 2.42 -5.15 -11.63
N ASN A 48 1.39 -4.47 -12.14
CA ASN A 48 1.53 -3.15 -12.75
C ASN A 48 2.08 -2.11 -11.75
N VAL A 49 1.74 -2.24 -10.46
CA VAL A 49 2.32 -1.40 -9.40
C VAL A 49 3.81 -1.70 -9.23
N CYS A 50 4.20 -2.98 -9.13
CA CYS A 50 5.61 -3.38 -9.05
C CYS A 50 6.42 -2.87 -10.24
N VAL A 51 5.92 -3.05 -11.47
CA VAL A 51 6.60 -2.58 -12.69
C VAL A 51 6.81 -1.07 -12.69
N ARG A 52 5.82 -0.29 -12.24
CA ARG A 52 5.93 1.18 -12.15
C ARG A 52 6.99 1.64 -11.15
N ILE A 53 7.21 0.88 -10.07
CA ILE A 53 8.19 1.23 -9.03
C ILE A 53 9.59 0.76 -9.43
N LEU A 54 9.70 -0.48 -9.91
CA LEU A 54 10.99 -1.13 -10.15
C LEU A 54 11.57 -0.84 -11.53
N ASN A 55 10.72 -0.52 -12.50
CA ASN A 55 11.05 -0.41 -13.92
C ASN A 55 11.86 -1.61 -14.45
N HIS A 56 11.61 -2.80 -13.90
CA HIS A 56 12.32 -4.03 -14.24
C HIS A 56 11.34 -5.22 -14.17
N PRO A 57 10.88 -5.78 -15.31
CA PRO A 57 9.79 -6.75 -15.33
C PRO A 57 10.05 -8.03 -14.53
N ALA A 58 11.26 -8.60 -14.63
CA ALA A 58 11.59 -9.85 -13.92
C ALA A 58 11.62 -9.64 -12.40
N GLU A 59 12.23 -8.55 -11.93
CA GLU A 59 12.23 -8.21 -10.50
C GLU A 59 10.80 -7.93 -10.00
N ALA A 60 9.96 -7.35 -10.84
CA ALA A 60 8.56 -7.11 -10.50
C ALA A 60 7.76 -8.40 -10.33
N GLU A 61 8.04 -9.44 -11.10
CA GLU A 61 7.43 -10.77 -10.92
C GLU A 61 7.86 -11.38 -9.58
N ASP A 62 9.15 -11.33 -9.26
CA ASP A 62 9.68 -11.89 -8.02
C ASP A 62 9.11 -11.17 -6.78
N VAL A 63 9.18 -9.83 -6.77
CA VAL A 63 8.62 -9.00 -5.69
C VAL A 63 7.13 -9.25 -5.51
N LEU A 64 6.39 -9.40 -6.62
CA LEU A 64 4.96 -9.68 -6.56
C LEU A 64 4.70 -11.03 -5.88
N GLN A 65 5.41 -12.08 -6.29
CA GLN A 65 5.25 -13.42 -5.70
C GLN A 65 5.51 -13.38 -4.21
N GLU A 66 6.62 -12.78 -3.80
CA GLU A 66 6.98 -12.63 -2.40
C GLU A 66 5.98 -11.78 -1.59
N ALA A 67 5.46 -10.70 -2.18
CA ALA A 67 4.44 -9.88 -1.54
C ALA A 67 3.15 -10.67 -1.28
N PHE A 68 2.76 -11.57 -2.19
CA PHE A 68 1.61 -12.43 -1.94
C PHE A 68 1.87 -13.47 -0.84
N LEU A 69 3.10 -13.98 -0.70
CA LEU A 69 3.46 -14.82 0.43
C LEU A 69 3.29 -14.06 1.75
N ASP A 70 3.80 -12.82 1.82
CA ASP A 70 3.61 -11.94 2.98
C ASP A 70 2.14 -11.68 3.29
N VAL A 71 1.33 -11.44 2.26
CA VAL A 71 -0.11 -11.20 2.37
C VAL A 71 -0.79 -12.40 3.02
N PHE A 72 -0.52 -13.61 2.56
CA PHE A 72 -1.14 -14.81 3.13
C PHE A 72 -0.66 -15.10 4.56
N GLN A 73 0.60 -14.77 4.88
CA GLN A 73 1.11 -14.86 6.25
C GLN A 73 0.45 -13.84 7.20
N LYS A 74 0.22 -12.61 6.72
CA LYS A 74 -0.29 -11.49 7.52
C LYS A 74 -1.80 -11.29 7.40
N ILE A 75 -2.52 -12.16 6.68
CA ILE A 75 -3.96 -11.97 6.42
C ILE A 75 -4.82 -11.99 7.68
N GLY A 76 -4.32 -12.60 8.76
CA GLY A 76 -4.93 -12.51 10.10
C GLY A 76 -4.88 -11.11 10.70
N ASP A 77 -3.89 -10.30 10.34
CA ASP A 77 -3.70 -8.93 10.85
C ASP A 77 -4.59 -7.90 10.14
N PHE A 78 -5.28 -8.28 9.06
CA PHE A 78 -6.16 -7.38 8.33
C PHE A 78 -7.39 -7.02 9.18
N ARG A 79 -7.48 -5.79 9.70
CA ARG A 79 -8.55 -5.38 10.64
C ARG A 79 -9.79 -4.76 10.00
N GLN A 80 -9.94 -4.80 8.67
CA GLN A 80 -11.07 -4.18 7.94
C GLN A 80 -11.26 -2.67 8.21
N THR A 81 -10.22 -2.00 8.68
CA THR A 81 -10.16 -0.52 8.78
C THR A 81 -9.97 0.15 7.42
N SER A 82 -9.71 -0.64 6.38
CA SER A 82 -9.59 -0.24 4.98
C SER A 82 -10.07 -1.37 4.08
N THR A 83 -10.17 -1.11 2.77
CA THR A 83 -10.42 -2.16 1.79
C THR A 83 -9.23 -3.12 1.75
N PHE A 84 -9.48 -4.40 1.50
CA PHE A 84 -8.44 -5.41 1.34
C PHE A 84 -7.48 -5.02 0.22
N GLY A 85 -8.00 -4.47 -0.89
CA GLY A 85 -7.18 -3.96 -1.98
C GLY A 85 -6.22 -2.86 -1.56
N ALA A 86 -6.64 -1.94 -0.69
CA ALA A 86 -5.77 -0.89 -0.15
C ALA A 86 -4.69 -1.46 0.76
N TRP A 87 -5.06 -2.37 1.67
CA TRP A 87 -4.12 -3.06 2.55
C TRP A 87 -3.09 -3.90 1.78
N LEU A 88 -3.54 -4.66 0.78
CA LEU A 88 -2.68 -5.42 -0.14
C LEU A 88 -1.71 -4.50 -0.88
N LYS A 89 -2.21 -3.40 -1.44
CA LYS A 89 -1.37 -2.43 -2.16
C LYS A 89 -0.25 -1.89 -1.28
N GLN A 90 -0.52 -1.61 0.00
CA GLN A 90 0.50 -1.14 0.94
C GLN A 90 1.64 -2.15 1.11
N ILE A 91 1.32 -3.44 1.26
CA ILE A 91 2.33 -4.51 1.36
C ILE A 91 3.17 -4.58 0.09
N VAL A 92 2.52 -4.58 -1.08
CA VAL A 92 3.19 -4.66 -2.39
C VAL A 92 4.11 -3.46 -2.63
N VAL A 93 3.63 -2.25 -2.38
CA VAL A 93 4.41 -1.01 -2.54
C VAL A 93 5.62 -1.02 -1.60
N ASN A 94 5.44 -1.38 -0.33
CA ASN A 94 6.54 -1.44 0.62
C ASN A 94 7.63 -2.43 0.18
N ARG A 95 7.25 -3.61 -0.31
CA ARG A 95 8.22 -4.60 -0.79
C ARG A 95 8.94 -4.12 -2.05
N ALA A 96 8.23 -3.52 -3.01
CA ALA A 96 8.83 -2.95 -4.21
C ALA A 96 9.81 -1.81 -3.91
N ILE A 97 9.47 -0.90 -2.98
CA ILE A 97 10.37 0.17 -2.53
C ILE A 97 11.61 -0.41 -1.85
N ASN A 98 11.45 -1.44 -1.01
CA ASN A 98 12.59 -2.09 -0.37
C ASN A 98 13.53 -2.74 -1.39
N GLN A 99 12.99 -3.43 -2.40
CA GLN A 99 13.78 -3.99 -3.49
C GLN A 99 14.52 -2.90 -4.27
N LEU A 100 13.84 -1.80 -4.60
CA LEU A 100 14.47 -0.66 -5.28
C LEU A 100 15.62 -0.06 -4.47
N ARG A 101 15.45 0.07 -3.15
CA ARG A 101 16.51 0.54 -2.23
C ARG A 101 17.69 -0.42 -2.19
N GLN A 102 17.46 -1.73 -2.09
CA GLN A 102 18.51 -2.75 -2.09
C GLN A 102 19.31 -2.70 -3.39
N ARG A 103 18.63 -2.56 -4.53
CA ARG A 103 19.29 -2.38 -5.83
C ARG A 103 20.20 -1.15 -5.82
N ARG A 104 19.72 0.01 -5.37
CA ARG A 104 20.55 1.24 -5.26
C ARG A 104 21.77 1.02 -4.37
N VAL A 105 21.62 0.34 -3.22
CA VAL A 105 22.76 0.02 -2.35
C VAL A 105 23.77 -0.91 -3.04
N GLN A 106 23.32 -1.88 -3.82
CA GLN A 106 24.21 -2.73 -4.61
C GLN A 106 24.99 -1.93 -5.66
N TRP A 107 24.35 -0.97 -6.34
CA TRP A 107 25.03 -0.08 -7.29
C TRP A 107 26.01 0.87 -6.58
N VAL A 108 25.61 1.49 -5.47
CA VAL A 108 26.49 2.39 -4.69
C VAL A 108 27.68 1.64 -4.08
N GLY A 109 27.50 0.39 -3.64
CA GLY A 109 28.61 -0.47 -3.18
C GLY A 109 29.61 -0.85 -4.29
N VAL A 110 29.24 -0.65 -5.56
CA VAL A 110 30.14 -0.75 -6.73
C VAL A 110 30.69 0.63 -7.12
N GLU A 111 29.96 1.71 -6.82
CA GLU A 111 30.26 3.11 -7.18
C GLU A 111 30.93 3.95 -6.08
N GLU A 112 31.31 3.39 -4.92
CA GLU A 112 32.26 4.03 -3.97
C GLU A 112 33.65 4.33 -4.60
N ALA A 113 33.82 4.04 -5.89
CA ALA A 113 34.90 4.57 -6.71
C ALA A 113 34.71 6.03 -7.14
N GLU A 114 33.50 6.61 -7.27
CA GLU A 114 33.38 8.03 -7.72
C GLU A 114 31.97 8.64 -7.49
N ASN A 115 31.86 9.43 -6.42
CA ASN A 115 31.07 10.67 -6.34
C ASN A 115 29.52 10.57 -6.45
N VAL A 116 28.85 10.40 -5.30
CA VAL A 116 27.38 10.55 -5.18
C VAL A 116 27.02 12.04 -5.19
N GLY A 117 26.75 12.56 -6.39
CA GLY A 117 25.95 13.76 -6.58
C GLY A 117 24.49 13.50 -6.22
N GLU A 118 23.96 14.30 -5.30
CA GLU A 118 22.56 14.32 -4.89
C GLU A 118 21.62 14.33 -6.09
N SER A 119 20.78 13.30 -6.21
CA SER A 119 19.60 13.34 -7.07
C SER A 119 18.36 13.35 -6.18
N ASP A 120 17.78 14.54 -6.11
CA ASP A 120 16.49 14.96 -5.57
C ASP A 120 15.39 13.94 -5.90
N ASP A 121 15.09 13.05 -4.94
CA ASP A 121 13.98 12.08 -5.04
C ASP A 121 12.81 12.65 -4.24
N SER A 122 12.04 13.53 -4.86
CA SER A 122 10.72 13.92 -4.38
C SER A 122 9.76 12.74 -4.52
N GLY A 123 9.99 11.69 -3.73
CA GLY A 123 9.01 10.65 -3.51
C GLY A 123 7.73 11.31 -3.01
N LEU A 124 6.60 11.00 -3.65
CA LEU A 124 5.28 11.52 -3.26
C LEU A 124 5.10 11.31 -1.75
N ASN A 125 5.24 12.40 -1.01
CA ASN A 125 5.21 12.41 0.45
C ASN A 125 3.75 12.20 0.88
N ASP A 126 3.49 11.45 1.94
CA ASP A 126 2.14 11.35 2.51
C ASP A 126 1.57 12.74 2.86
N ALA A 127 2.46 13.71 3.14
CA ALA A 127 2.13 15.12 3.29
C ALA A 127 1.57 15.76 2.02
N ASP A 128 2.07 15.39 0.84
CA ASP A 128 1.61 15.91 -0.46
C ASP A 128 0.22 15.38 -0.82
N ILE A 129 -0.03 14.09 -0.57
CA ILE A 129 -1.37 13.48 -0.72
C ILE A 129 -2.36 14.15 0.24
N THR A 130 -1.93 14.42 1.48
CA THR A 130 -2.76 15.10 2.49
C THR A 130 -3.06 16.55 2.10
N LEU A 131 -2.09 17.25 1.50
CA LEU A 131 -2.24 18.62 0.98
C LEU A 131 -3.25 18.67 -0.19
N GLU A 132 -3.17 17.74 -1.14
CA GLU A 132 -4.12 17.64 -2.27
C GLU A 132 -5.56 17.40 -1.78
N VAL A 133 -5.77 16.45 -0.86
CA VAL A 133 -7.11 16.15 -0.31
C VAL A 133 -7.70 17.36 0.41
N THR A 134 -6.86 18.13 1.11
CA THR A 134 -7.29 19.32 1.84
C THR A 134 -7.70 20.46 0.90
N GLN A 135 -6.99 20.63 -0.22
CA GLN A 135 -7.35 21.60 -1.26
C GLN A 135 -8.66 21.25 -1.97
N VAL A 136 -8.86 19.98 -2.34
CA VAL A 136 -10.10 19.52 -2.97
C VAL A 136 -11.30 19.75 -2.05
N ARG A 137 -11.16 19.45 -0.75
CA ARG A 137 -12.24 19.69 0.24
C ARG A 137 -12.62 21.16 0.36
N ARG A 138 -11.64 22.07 0.42
CA ARG A 138 -11.90 23.52 0.47
C ARG A 138 -12.57 24.05 -0.81
N ALA A 139 -12.21 23.49 -1.97
CA ALA A 139 -12.85 23.86 -3.22
C ALA A 139 -14.31 23.39 -3.29
N MET A 140 -14.64 22.23 -2.71
CA MET A 140 -16.04 21.77 -2.62
C MET A 140 -16.89 22.63 -1.70
N GLU A 141 -16.31 23.22 -0.65
CA GLU A 141 -17.02 24.11 0.30
C GLU A 141 -17.35 25.49 -0.28
N THR A 142 -16.75 25.87 -1.41
CA THR A 142 -16.96 27.18 -2.07
C THR A 142 -17.87 27.10 -3.29
N LEU A 143 -18.50 25.94 -3.53
CA LEU A 143 -19.53 25.79 -4.56
C LEU A 143 -20.86 26.41 -4.06
N PRO A 144 -21.57 27.19 -4.91
CA PRO A 144 -22.81 27.89 -4.55
C PRO A 144 -24.01 26.96 -4.36
#